data_AF-A0A5N8XWC4-F1
#
_entry.id   AF-A0A5N8XWC4-F1
#
_cell.length_a   1.000
_cell.length_b   1.000
_cell.length_c   1.000
_cell.angle_alpha   90.00
_cell.angle_beta   90.00
_cell.angle_gamma   90.00
#
_symmetry.space_group_name_H-M   'P 1'
#
loop_
_entity.id
_entity.type
_entity.pdbx_description
1 polymer ?
#
loop_
_entity_poly.entity_id
_entity_poly.type
_entity_poly.pdbx_seq_one_letter_code
_entity_poly.pdbx_strand_id
1 'polypeptide(L)'
;MAGVGAEALRRRLADLAAAGQGDPRSVVGDFRRGEVLVPVVDGSLLSVEAGGVRWLLVFTDEAALARFAGARGEGVPEWVPVYGARLLDQMIPQVGGPVGIAVDAGSAAGMVLPPVVGIVPDAVALDAAGADA
;
A
#
# COMPACT_ATOMS: atom_id res chain seq x y z
N MET A 1 2.60 -19.76 4.19
CA MET A 1 2.09 -20.21 2.86
C MET A 1 1.51 -18.98 2.19
N ALA A 2 2.31 -18.20 1.47
CA ALA A 2 1.79 -17.07 0.70
C ALA A 2 0.89 -17.64 -0.41
N GLY A 3 -0.40 -17.35 -0.37
CA GLY A 3 -1.35 -17.82 -1.37
C GLY A 3 -0.92 -17.35 -2.76
N VAL A 4 -1.22 -18.13 -3.80
CA VAL A 4 -0.87 -17.86 -5.21
C VAL A 4 -1.18 -16.41 -5.65
N GLY A 5 -2.15 -15.74 -5.01
CA GLY A 5 -2.46 -14.33 -5.22
C GLY A 5 -1.37 -13.34 -4.77
N ALA A 6 -0.66 -13.62 -3.68
CA ALA A 6 0.42 -12.76 -3.16
C ALA A 6 1.65 -12.77 -4.08
N GLU A 7 2.03 -13.95 -4.57
CA GLU A 7 3.14 -14.09 -5.52
C GLU A 7 2.81 -13.44 -6.88
N ALA A 8 1.57 -13.59 -7.34
CA ALA A 8 1.09 -12.93 -8.56
C ALA A 8 1.07 -11.40 -8.42
N LEU A 9 0.63 -10.88 -7.27
CA LEU A 9 0.68 -9.46 -6.97
C LEU A 9 2.13 -8.96 -6.97
N ARG A 10 3.01 -9.58 -6.19
CA ARG A 10 4.44 -9.22 -6.10
C ARG A 10 5.12 -9.19 -7.46
N ARG A 11 4.91 -10.23 -8.29
CA ARG A 11 5.44 -10.31 -9.65
C ARG A 11 4.98 -9.13 -10.50
N ARG A 12 3.67 -8.84 -10.50
CA ARG A 12 3.12 -7.71 -11.25
C ARG A 12 3.64 -6.38 -10.74
N LEU A 13 3.65 -6.14 -9.44
CA LEU A 13 4.14 -4.87 -8.87
C LEU A 13 5.61 -4.64 -9.23
N ALA A 14 6.44 -5.69 -9.18
CA ALA A 14 7.84 -5.63 -9.61
C ALA A 14 7.98 -5.33 -11.11
N ASP A 15 7.19 -5.97 -11.97
CA ASP A 15 7.18 -5.72 -13.43
C ASP A 15 6.77 -4.27 -13.75
N LEU A 16 5.81 -3.72 -13.02
CA LEU A 16 5.30 -2.36 -13.19
C LEU A 16 6.30 -1.30 -12.71
N ALA A 17 6.95 -1.54 -11.56
CA ALA A 17 8.02 -0.70 -11.05
C ALA A 17 9.26 -0.71 -11.97
N ALA A 18 9.60 -1.88 -12.53
CA ALA A 18 10.71 -2.02 -13.47
C ALA A 18 10.44 -1.41 -14.84
N ALA A 19 9.19 -1.45 -15.32
CA ALA A 19 8.84 -0.94 -16.65
C ALA A 19 8.69 0.59 -16.71
N GLY A 20 8.44 1.27 -15.58
CA GLY A 20 8.04 2.68 -15.57
C GLY A 20 6.78 2.98 -16.41
N GLN A 21 6.08 1.92 -16.84
CA GLN A 21 4.98 1.90 -17.78
C GLN A 21 3.97 0.84 -17.33
N GLY A 22 3.36 1.10 -16.18
CA GLY A 22 2.19 0.38 -15.73
C GLY A 22 0.96 1.27 -15.87
N ASP A 23 -0.12 0.77 -16.47
CA ASP A 23 -1.41 1.44 -16.32
C ASP A 23 -1.75 1.48 -14.82
N PRO A 24 -1.79 2.67 -14.18
CA PRO A 24 -2.01 2.78 -12.73
C PRO A 24 -3.28 2.07 -12.30
N ARG A 25 -4.30 2.02 -13.16
CA ARG A 25 -5.57 1.33 -12.89
C ARG A 25 -5.42 -0.18 -12.85
N SER A 26 -4.56 -0.75 -13.69
CA SER A 26 -4.25 -2.18 -13.65
C SER A 26 -3.54 -2.56 -12.35
N VAL A 27 -2.58 -1.74 -11.90
CA VAL A 27 -1.86 -1.91 -10.62
C VAL A 27 -2.82 -1.88 -9.44
N VAL A 28 -3.70 -0.87 -9.40
CA VAL A 28 -4.72 -0.72 -8.36
C VAL A 28 -5.71 -1.88 -8.40
N GLY A 29 -6.07 -2.37 -9.59
CA GLY A 29 -6.95 -3.52 -9.75
C GLY A 29 -6.36 -4.80 -9.15
N ASP A 30 -5.06 -5.05 -9.34
CA ASP A 30 -4.38 -6.18 -8.74
C ASP A 30 -4.23 -6.03 -7.23
N PHE A 31 -3.84 -4.84 -6.78
CA PHE A 31 -3.76 -4.53 -5.36
C PHE A 31 -5.11 -4.74 -4.66
N ARG A 32 -6.21 -4.27 -5.26
CA ARG A 32 -7.57 -4.41 -4.72
C ARG A 32 -7.97 -5.88 -4.51
N ARG A 33 -7.57 -6.76 -5.43
CA ARG A 33 -7.86 -8.21 -5.35
C ARG A 33 -6.89 -8.98 -4.46
N GLY A 34 -5.70 -8.43 -4.24
CA GLY A 34 -4.66 -9.03 -3.43
C GLY A 34 -4.91 -8.86 -1.93
N GLU A 35 -4.43 -9.82 -1.16
CA GLU A 35 -4.28 -9.71 0.28
C GLU A 35 -2.87 -9.20 0.58
N VAL A 36 -2.76 -8.25 1.50
CA VAL A 36 -1.50 -7.67 1.97
C VAL A 36 -1.43 -7.77 3.49
N LEU A 37 -0.21 -7.81 4.00
CA LEU A 37 0.08 -7.78 5.42
C LEU A 37 0.22 -6.32 5.85
N VAL A 38 -0.60 -5.91 6.81
CA VAL A 38 -0.53 -4.57 7.40
C VAL A 38 0.06 -4.69 8.79
N PRO A 39 1.26 -4.13 9.05
CA PRO A 39 1.86 -4.20 10.36
C PRO A 39 1.06 -3.41 11.39
N VAL A 40 1.05 -3.90 12.62
CA VAL A 40 0.43 -3.27 13.77
C VAL A 40 1.51 -2.99 14.80
N VAL A 41 1.62 -1.72 15.21
CA VAL A 41 2.55 -1.27 16.25
C VAL A 41 1.75 -0.43 17.24
N ASP A 42 1.85 -0.77 18.53
CA ASP A 42 1.12 -0.11 19.61
C ASP A 42 -0.40 0.00 19.37
N GLY A 43 -0.99 -1.06 18.81
CA GLY A 43 -2.42 -1.15 18.51
C GLY A 43 -2.89 -0.33 17.30
N SER A 44 -1.95 0.27 16.55
CA SER A 44 -2.25 1.08 15.37
C SER A 44 -1.60 0.51 14.12
N LEU A 45 -2.24 0.70 12.96
CA LEU A 45 -1.61 0.34 11.68
C LEU A 45 -0.37 1.20 11.47
N LEU A 46 0.73 0.55 11.09
CA LEU A 46 1.99 1.23 10.88
C LEU A 46 1.87 2.20 9.70
N SER A 47 2.15 3.47 9.96
CA SER A 47 2.16 4.53 8.96
C SER A 47 3.29 5.52 9.19
N VAL A 48 3.64 6.25 8.13
CA VAL A 48 4.64 7.33 8.17
C VAL A 48 4.09 8.58 7.50
N GLU A 49 4.38 9.75 8.06
CA GLU A 49 3.99 11.04 7.48
C GLU A 49 5.12 11.53 6.56
N ALA A 50 4.80 11.78 5.28
CA ALA A 50 5.76 12.34 4.33
C ALA A 50 5.05 13.17 3.26
N GLY A 51 5.52 14.40 3.03
CA GLY A 51 4.95 15.29 2.01
C GLY A 51 3.51 15.74 2.30
N GLY A 52 3.10 15.78 3.58
CA GLY A 52 1.73 16.10 3.97
C GLY A 52 0.72 14.97 3.74
N VAL A 53 1.20 13.77 3.42
CA VAL A 53 0.40 12.55 3.23
C VAL A 53 0.79 11.52 4.28
N ARG A 54 -0.22 10.86 4.84
CA ARG A 54 -0.04 9.67 5.68
C ARG A 54 0.12 8.44 4.79
N TRP A 55 1.23 7.74 4.90
CA TRP A 55 1.51 6.53 4.14
C TRP A 55 1.32 5.30 5.01
N LEU A 56 0.27 4.53 4.74
CA LEU A 56 0.09 3.20 5.34
C LEU A 56 1.09 2.22 4.73
N LEU A 57 1.88 1.60 5.59
CA LEU A 57 2.86 0.60 5.18
C LEU A 57 2.18 -0.75 5.04
N VAL A 58 2.29 -1.38 3.87
CA VAL A 58 1.73 -2.70 3.61
C VAL A 58 2.76 -3.57 2.89
N PHE A 59 2.68 -4.87 3.08
CA PHE A 59 3.64 -5.83 2.56
C PHE A 59 2.94 -6.95 1.84
N THR A 60 3.47 -7.38 0.70
CA THR A 60 2.85 -8.47 -0.08
C THR A 60 3.03 -9.83 0.58
N ASP A 61 4.09 -9.99 1.38
CA ASP A 61 4.44 -11.25 2.04
C ASP A 61 5.29 -11.02 3.30
N GLU A 62 5.42 -12.06 4.11
CA GLU A 62 6.18 -12.03 5.36
C GLU A 62 7.68 -11.76 5.13
N ALA A 63 8.24 -12.16 3.98
CA ALA A 63 9.64 -11.93 3.66
C ALA A 63 9.93 -10.46 3.32
N ALA A 64 8.96 -9.74 2.73
CA ALA A 64 9.02 -8.31 2.54
C ALA A 64 8.95 -7.56 3.87
N LEU A 65 8.03 -7.95 4.74
CA LEU A 65 7.93 -7.38 6.09
C LEU A 65 9.20 -7.64 6.93
N ALA A 66 9.74 -8.86 6.88
CA ALA A 66 10.94 -9.22 7.60
C ALA A 66 12.17 -8.44 7.12
N ARG A 67 12.29 -8.20 5.81
CA ARG A 67 13.35 -7.34 5.26
C ARG A 67 13.23 -5.90 5.74
N PHE A 68 12.02 -5.37 5.78
CA PHE A 68 11.77 -4.03 6.30
C PHE A 68 12.16 -3.90 7.77
N ALA A 69 11.75 -4.84 8.62
CA ALA A 69 12.12 -4.86 10.03
C ALA A 69 13.64 -5.02 10.22
N GLY A 70 14.25 -5.97 9.49
CA GLY A 70 15.69 -6.22 9.54
C GLY A 70 16.54 -5.03 9.12
N ALA A 71 16.10 -4.27 8.11
CA ALA A 71 16.78 -3.03 7.69
C ALA A 71 16.78 -1.94 8.79
N ARG A 72 15.84 -2.01 9.73
CA ARG A 72 15.72 -1.10 10.88
C ARG A 72 16.39 -1.65 12.14
N GLY A 73 16.90 -2.87 12.11
CA GLY A 73 17.40 -3.57 13.30
C GLY A 73 16.29 -3.92 14.30
N GLU A 74 15.04 -3.99 13.83
CA GLU A 74 13.86 -4.28 14.64
C GLU A 74 13.40 -5.73 14.43
N GLY A 75 12.65 -6.26 15.39
CA GLY A 75 11.92 -7.52 15.21
C GLY A 75 10.77 -7.38 14.23
N VAL A 76 10.34 -8.49 13.62
CA VAL A 76 9.16 -8.48 12.75
C VAL A 76 7.93 -8.10 13.58
N PRO A 77 7.24 -6.99 13.28
CA PRO A 77 6.06 -6.59 14.04
C PRO A 77 4.90 -7.56 13.80
N GLU A 78 3.92 -7.53 14.70
CA GLU A 78 2.63 -8.18 14.45
C GLU A 78 1.98 -7.59 13.19
N TRP A 79 1.18 -8.39 12.51
CA TRP A 79 0.53 -7.99 11.27
C TRP A 79 -0.87 -8.60 11.16
N VAL A 80 -1.71 -7.92 10.39
CA VAL A 80 -3.03 -8.42 10.02
C VAL A 80 -3.14 -8.55 8.49
N PRO A 81 -3.68 -9.67 7.97
CA PRO A 81 -3.94 -9.80 6.55
C PRO A 81 -5.21 -9.02 6.17
N VAL A 82 -5.12 -8.18 5.14
CA VAL A 82 -6.22 -7.35 4.68
C VAL A 82 -6.24 -7.29 3.17
N TYR A 83 -7.42 -7.44 2.56
CA TYR A 83 -7.58 -7.19 1.13
C TYR A 83 -7.36 -5.71 0.79
N GLY A 84 -6.64 -5.43 -0.29
CA GLY A 84 -6.38 -4.06 -0.72
C GLY A 84 -7.64 -3.24 -0.94
N ALA A 85 -8.73 -3.85 -1.44
CA ALA A 85 -10.02 -3.19 -1.58
C ALA A 85 -10.59 -2.71 -0.23
N ARG A 86 -10.43 -3.49 0.84
CA ARG A 86 -10.91 -3.10 2.18
C ARG A 86 -10.11 -1.90 2.71
N LEU A 87 -8.80 -1.86 2.47
CA LEU A 87 -7.97 -0.71 2.86
C LEU A 87 -8.45 0.56 2.15
N LEU A 88 -8.56 0.50 0.81
CA LEU A 88 -8.91 1.65 -0.02
C LEU A 88 -10.35 2.14 0.23
N ASP A 89 -11.30 1.23 0.37
CA ASP A 89 -12.73 1.58 0.31
C ASP A 89 -13.38 1.73 1.69
N GLN A 90 -12.80 1.14 2.74
CA GLN A 90 -13.40 1.13 4.08
C GLN A 90 -12.52 1.78 5.13
N MET A 91 -11.20 1.57 5.07
CA MET A 91 -10.30 2.06 6.11
C MET A 91 -9.83 3.49 5.84
N ILE A 92 -9.27 3.75 4.66
CA ILE A 92 -8.78 5.08 4.28
C ILE A 92 -9.85 6.19 4.47
N PRO A 93 -11.12 6.00 4.06
CA PRO A 93 -12.15 7.03 4.23
C PRO A 93 -12.39 7.47 5.69
N GLN A 94 -12.00 6.64 6.66
CA GLN A 94 -12.22 6.89 8.09
C GLN A 94 -11.05 7.62 8.77
N VAL A 95 -9.87 7.68 8.13
CA VAL A 95 -8.63 8.16 8.77
C VAL A 95 -8.56 9.70 8.82
N GLY A 96 -9.32 10.40 7.97
CA GLY A 96 -9.33 11.86 7.88
C GLY A 96 -8.03 12.41 7.26
N GLY A 97 -8.16 13.18 6.17
CA GLY A 97 -7.01 13.69 5.42
C GLY A 97 -6.45 12.69 4.38
N PRO A 98 -5.40 13.09 3.63
CA PRO A 98 -4.88 12.30 2.51
C PRO A 98 -4.06 11.10 3.01
N VAL A 99 -4.48 9.90 2.63
CA VAL A 99 -3.80 8.65 2.99
C VAL A 99 -3.40 7.85 1.75
N GLY A 100 -2.09 7.71 1.54
CA GLY A 100 -1.51 6.85 0.51
C GLY A 100 -1.14 5.46 1.05
N ILE A 101 -0.86 4.52 0.15
CA ILE A 101 -0.33 3.20 0.49
C ILE A 101 1.12 3.10 0.01
N ALA A 102 2.02 2.66 0.89
CA ALA A 102 3.39 2.29 0.55
C ALA A 102 3.52 0.75 0.60
N VAL A 103 3.69 0.12 -0.55
CA VAL A 103 3.79 -1.33 -0.70
C VAL A 103 5.26 -1.75 -0.69
N ASP A 104 5.60 -2.76 0.11
CA ASP A 104 6.95 -3.35 0.22
C ASP A 104 8.05 -2.29 0.40
N ALA A 105 7.82 -1.35 1.31
CA ALA A 105 8.75 -0.25 1.57
C ALA A 105 10.16 -0.74 1.89
N GLY A 106 11.16 -0.08 1.30
CA GLY A 106 12.57 -0.46 1.44
C GLY A 106 12.98 -1.67 0.58
N SER A 107 12.11 -2.16 -0.31
CA SER A 107 12.45 -3.21 -1.27
C SER A 107 12.66 -2.68 -2.70
N ALA A 108 13.35 -3.49 -3.52
CA ALA A 108 13.50 -3.22 -4.96
C ALA A 108 12.17 -3.29 -5.74
N ALA A 109 11.14 -3.93 -5.20
CA ALA A 109 9.78 -3.96 -5.75
C ALA A 109 8.85 -2.93 -5.09
N GLY A 110 9.41 -2.07 -4.23
CA GLY A 110 8.65 -1.11 -3.44
C GLY A 110 7.99 -0.07 -4.34
N MET A 111 6.74 0.27 -4.03
CA MET A 111 6.01 1.29 -4.76
C MET A 111 5.02 2.02 -3.86
N VAL A 112 4.51 3.14 -4.37
CA VAL A 112 3.51 3.96 -3.70
C VAL A 112 2.24 4.05 -4.53
N LEU A 113 1.09 3.94 -3.87
CA LEU A 113 -0.22 4.25 -4.41
C LEU A 113 -0.68 5.57 -3.79
N PRO A 114 -0.49 6.71 -4.49
CA PRO A 114 -0.81 8.02 -3.93
C PRO A 114 -2.33 8.21 -3.72
N PRO A 115 -2.74 9.09 -2.78
CA PRO A 115 -4.14 9.40 -2.53
C PRO A 115 -4.73 10.29 -3.62
N VAL A 116 -4.90 9.77 -4.84
CA VAL A 116 -5.43 10.50 -5.99
C VAL A 116 -6.61 9.78 -6.63
N VAL A 117 -7.38 10.49 -7.45
CA VAL A 117 -8.50 9.95 -8.22
C VAL A 117 -8.05 8.74 -9.04
N GLY A 118 -8.84 7.68 -9.00
CA GLY A 118 -8.53 6.40 -9.66
C GLY A 118 -7.63 5.45 -8.85
N ILE A 119 -7.15 5.87 -7.67
CA ILE A 119 -6.47 5.01 -6.70
C ILE A 119 -7.30 4.87 -5.42
N VAL A 120 -7.66 6.00 -4.80
CA VAL A 120 -8.55 6.07 -3.63
C VAL A 120 -9.94 6.57 -4.05
N PRO A 121 -10.99 6.39 -3.23
CA PRO A 121 -12.29 7.01 -3.49
C PRO A 121 -12.18 8.53 -3.63
N ASP A 122 -12.93 9.11 -4.58
CA ASP A 122 -12.86 10.54 -4.91
C ASP A 122 -13.07 11.46 -3.70
N ALA A 123 -13.90 11.05 -2.73
CA ALA A 123 -14.19 11.82 -1.53
C ALA A 123 -12.96 12.07 -0.62
N VAL A 124 -11.89 11.29 -0.79
CA VAL A 124 -10.65 11.39 -0.01
C VAL A 124 -9.40 11.52 -0.89
N ALA A 125 -9.59 11.71 -2.19
CA ALA A 125 -8.50 11.98 -3.12
C ALA A 125 -8.00 13.43 -2.96
N LEU A 126 -6.69 13.59 -2.90
CA LEU A 126 -6.00 14.87 -2.75
C LEU A 126 -6.23 15.79 -3.96
N ASP A 127 -6.33 15.22 -5.15
CA ASP A 127 -6.51 15.94 -6.42
C ASP A 127 -7.97 16.10 -6.85
N ALA A 128 -8.94 15.56 -6.09
CA ALA A 128 -10.36 15.75 -6.39
C ALA A 128 -10.80 17.22 -6.28
N ALA A 129 -10.12 18.03 -5.45
CA ALA A 129 -10.38 19.46 -5.33
C ALA A 129 -9.69 20.31 -6.42
N GLY A 130 -8.93 19.71 -7.33
CA GLY A 130 -8.17 20.40 -8.39
C GLY A 130 -8.84 20.39 -9.78
N ALA A 131 -10.04 19.80 -9.91
CA ALA A 131 -10.74 19.68 -11.20
C ALA A 131 -11.68 20.85 -11.53
N ASP A 132 -11.74 21.89 -10.68
CA ASP A 132 -12.47 23.13 -10.94
C ASP A 132 -11.49 24.32 -10.92
N ALA A 133 -10.82 24.56 -12.06
CA ALA A 133 -10.18 25.84 -12.40
C ALA A 133 -10.05 26.01 -13.92
#